data_AF-A0A1W9XGR6-F1
#
_entry.id   AF-A0A1W9XGR6-F1
#
_cell.length_a   1.000
_cell.length_b   1.000
_cell.length_c   1.000
_cell.angle_alpha   90.00
_cell.angle_beta   90.00
_cell.angle_gamma   90.00
#
_symmetry.space_group_name_H-M   'P 1'
#
loop_
_entity.id
_entity.type
_entity.pdbx_description
1 polymer ?
#
loop_
_entity_poly.entity_id
_entity_poly.type
_entity_poly.pdbx_seq_one_letter_code
_entity_poly.pdbx_strand_id
1 'polypeptide(L)'
;MNQKFKVGRTVPRMKPWSNAKIWLLTLVLAVSFTCVSSAQTFRGKRAKDPEKIIAHLTEKLSLSDEQVTQIRPIIENQAEQQKQLFEKYGSQGREGKQAMRSEMKTLRTETHSKMAAVLTEEQMEKYESLRPKSGRNKQGGRGKFSNQD
;
A
#
# COMPACT_ATOMS: atom_id res chain seq x y z
N MET A 1 42.05 -42.21 47.15
CA MET A 1 43.33 -42.41 46.43
C MET A 1 43.06 -42.63 44.95
N ASN A 2 43.82 -41.90 44.12
CA ASN A 2 44.24 -42.19 42.74
C ASN A 2 43.27 -42.05 41.54
N GLN A 3 43.22 -40.81 41.06
CA GLN A 3 43.45 -40.35 39.67
C GLN A 3 43.93 -41.40 38.65
N LYS A 4 43.28 -41.44 37.47
CA LYS A 4 43.94 -41.63 36.16
C LYS A 4 43.24 -40.82 35.06
N PHE A 5 43.96 -39.81 34.58
CA PHE A 5 43.73 -39.09 33.31
C PHE A 5 43.93 -40.02 32.11
N LYS A 6 43.11 -39.85 31.05
CA LYS A 6 43.57 -40.05 29.67
C LYS A 6 42.82 -39.13 28.70
N VAL A 7 43.59 -38.29 28.03
CA VAL A 7 43.18 -37.29 27.04
C VAL A 7 43.02 -37.98 25.67
N GLY A 8 41.97 -37.63 24.92
CA GLY A 8 41.82 -37.96 23.50
C GLY A 8 41.25 -36.76 22.73
N ARG A 9 42.08 -36.12 21.91
CA ARG A 9 41.70 -35.07 20.94
C ARG A 9 41.55 -35.71 19.56
N THR A 10 40.40 -35.57 18.92
CA THR A 10 40.27 -35.59 17.45
C THR A 10 39.08 -34.72 17.03
N VAL A 11 39.35 -33.67 16.24
CA VAL A 11 38.33 -32.90 15.49
C VAL A 11 38.14 -33.53 14.11
N PRO A 12 36.91 -33.52 13.56
CA PRO A 12 36.74 -33.44 12.12
C PRO A 12 36.04 -32.14 11.66
N ARG A 13 36.44 -31.70 10.47
CA ARG A 13 36.27 -30.37 9.86
C ARG A 13 35.40 -30.47 8.59
N MET A 14 34.49 -29.49 8.43
CA MET A 14 33.88 -28.91 7.20
C MET A 14 32.64 -29.53 6.50
N LYS A 15 31.54 -28.74 6.51
CA LYS A 15 30.80 -28.02 5.41
C LYS A 15 30.47 -28.74 4.07
N PRO A 16 29.55 -28.21 3.22
CA PRO A 16 28.22 -27.59 3.43
C PRO A 16 27.13 -28.26 2.54
N TRP A 17 25.84 -28.18 2.90
CA TRP A 17 24.76 -28.64 2.00
C TRP A 17 24.03 -27.46 1.38
N SER A 18 24.48 -27.08 0.19
CA SER A 18 23.69 -26.29 -0.75
C SER A 18 22.65 -27.20 -1.42
N ASN A 19 21.38 -26.84 -1.22
CA ASN A 19 20.31 -26.69 -2.23
C ASN A 19 19.86 -27.90 -3.08
N ALA A 20 18.53 -27.97 -3.20
CA ALA A 20 17.71 -28.54 -4.29
C ALA A 20 17.01 -29.87 -3.99
N LYS A 21 15.72 -29.90 -4.40
CA LYS A 21 14.74 -31.01 -4.41
C LYS A 21 13.80 -31.02 -3.19
N ILE A 22 13.20 -29.89 -2.80
CA ILE A 22 11.85 -29.54 -3.29
C ILE A 22 11.57 -30.22 -4.62
N TRP A 23 10.96 -31.40 -4.60
CA TRP A 23 9.96 -31.92 -5.54
C TRP A 23 9.57 -33.32 -5.06
N LEU A 24 8.26 -33.61 -5.07
CA LEU A 24 7.57 -34.89 -4.79
C LEU A 24 7.29 -35.27 -3.33
N LEU A 25 6.11 -34.85 -2.83
CA LEU A 25 4.89 -35.69 -2.76
C LEU A 25 3.93 -35.20 -1.66
N THR A 26 2.88 -34.51 -2.10
CA THR A 26 1.69 -34.12 -1.32
C THR A 26 0.72 -35.28 -1.13
N LEU A 27 0.19 -35.50 0.08
CA LEU A 27 -1.08 -36.23 0.27
C LEU A 27 -1.80 -35.89 1.62
N VAL A 28 -2.74 -34.95 1.53
CA VAL A 28 -4.15 -35.04 2.00
C VAL A 28 -4.57 -34.73 3.48
N LEU A 29 -5.51 -33.77 3.53
CA LEU A 29 -6.71 -33.55 4.39
C LEU A 29 -6.59 -33.23 5.90
N ALA A 30 -6.95 -31.99 6.23
CA ALA A 30 -7.91 -31.72 7.31
C ALA A 30 -8.83 -30.54 6.94
N VAL A 31 -10.11 -30.82 7.08
CA VAL A 31 -11.30 -30.12 6.61
C VAL A 31 -11.56 -28.79 7.36
N SER A 32 -11.81 -27.75 6.56
CA SER A 32 -12.85 -26.73 6.71
C SER A 32 -13.11 -26.10 8.10
N PHE A 33 -12.53 -24.91 8.30
CA PHE A 33 -13.21 -23.83 9.02
C PHE A 33 -13.15 -22.55 8.18
N THR A 34 -13.81 -22.58 7.02
CA THR A 34 -14.04 -21.38 6.21
C THR A 34 -15.44 -20.86 6.50
N CYS A 35 -15.56 -20.02 7.53
CA CYS A 35 -16.62 -19.02 7.54
C CYS A 35 -16.31 -18.04 6.40
N VAL A 36 -16.90 -18.29 5.24
CA VAL A 36 -17.01 -17.30 4.17
C VAL A 36 -18.00 -16.25 4.68
N SER A 37 -17.49 -15.27 5.41
CA SER A 37 -18.14 -13.97 5.55
C SER A 37 -18.05 -13.26 4.20
N SER A 38 -18.91 -13.66 3.25
CA SER A 38 -19.23 -12.84 2.09
C SER A 38 -20.04 -11.64 2.58
N ALA A 39 -19.35 -10.67 3.18
CA ALA A 39 -19.84 -9.29 3.23
C ALA A 39 -19.73 -8.67 1.81
N GLN A 40 -20.37 -9.30 0.83
CA GLN A 40 -20.68 -8.65 -0.43
C GLN A 40 -22.00 -7.90 -0.22
N THR A 41 -21.93 -6.60 0.05
CA THR A 41 -22.71 -5.55 -0.63
C THR A 41 -22.35 -4.18 -0.05
N PHE A 42 -21.22 -3.64 -0.47
CA PHE A 42 -21.12 -2.21 -0.69
C PHE A 42 -20.22 -2.00 -1.91
N ARG A 43 -20.80 -1.66 -3.07
CA ARG A 43 -20.05 -1.00 -4.14
C ARG A 43 -19.76 0.45 -3.70
N GLY A 44 -19.02 0.59 -2.60
CA GLY A 44 -18.31 1.81 -2.29
C GLY A 44 -17.20 1.98 -3.31
N LYS A 45 -16.85 3.23 -3.61
CA LYS A 45 -15.67 3.54 -4.43
C LYS A 45 -14.51 2.72 -3.87
N ARG A 46 -14.02 1.74 -4.65
CA ARG A 46 -12.89 0.89 -4.23
C ARG A 46 -11.76 1.81 -3.82
N ALA A 47 -11.25 1.63 -2.59
CA ALA A 47 -10.00 2.24 -2.18
C ALA A 47 -8.96 1.90 -3.26
N LYS A 48 -8.17 2.91 -3.68
CA LYS A 48 -7.15 2.66 -4.69
C LYS A 48 -6.11 1.71 -4.09
N ASP A 49 -5.80 0.67 -4.84
CA ASP A 49 -4.79 -0.32 -4.50
C ASP A 49 -3.39 0.33 -4.49
N PRO A 50 -2.64 0.28 -3.37
CA PRO A 50 -1.34 0.93 -3.25
C PRO A 50 -0.32 0.42 -4.27
N GLU A 51 -0.35 -0.87 -4.62
CA GLU A 51 0.55 -1.44 -5.62
C GLU A 51 0.34 -0.79 -6.99
N LYS A 52 -0.91 -0.53 -7.36
CA LYS A 52 -1.24 0.11 -8.64
C LYS A 52 -0.81 1.57 -8.67
N ILE A 53 -0.86 2.25 -7.52
CA ILE A 53 -0.38 3.62 -7.40
C ILE A 53 1.14 3.62 -7.59
N ILE A 54 1.86 2.73 -6.89
CA ILE A 54 3.32 2.62 -6.99
C ILE A 54 3.73 2.28 -8.42
N ALA A 55 3.13 1.25 -9.04
CA ALA A 55 3.44 0.87 -10.42
C ALA A 55 3.24 2.03 -11.40
N HIS A 56 2.14 2.78 -11.27
CA HIS A 56 1.89 3.96 -12.10
C HIS A 56 2.92 5.07 -11.85
N LEU A 57 3.32 5.32 -10.59
CA LEU A 57 4.35 6.31 -10.28
C LEU A 57 5.73 5.88 -10.81
N THR A 58 6.07 4.60 -10.68
CA THR A 58 7.31 4.02 -11.24
C THR A 58 7.37 4.24 -12.74
N GLU A 59 6.28 3.96 -13.47
CA GLU A 59 6.21 4.18 -14.91
C GLU A 59 6.37 5.67 -15.28
N LYS A 60 5.64 6.57 -14.61
CA LYS A 60 5.60 7.99 -14.98
C LYS A 60 6.82 8.79 -14.53
N LEU A 61 7.46 8.39 -13.44
CA LEU A 61 8.59 9.10 -12.84
C LEU A 61 9.92 8.39 -13.05
N SER A 62 9.90 7.20 -13.66
CA SER A 62 11.08 6.34 -13.86
C SER A 62 11.81 6.09 -12.54
N LEU A 63 11.06 5.66 -11.52
CA LEU A 63 11.60 5.44 -10.17
C LEU A 63 12.59 4.26 -10.16
N SER A 64 13.67 4.39 -9.40
CA SER A 64 14.58 3.27 -9.12
C SER A 64 13.97 2.30 -8.10
N ASP A 65 14.49 1.08 -8.04
CA ASP A 65 14.04 0.06 -7.06
C ASP A 65 14.22 0.52 -5.61
N GLU A 66 15.28 1.29 -5.34
CA GLU A 66 15.53 1.89 -4.03
C GLU A 66 14.46 2.96 -3.69
N GLN A 67 14.12 3.84 -4.65
CA GLN A 67 13.07 4.83 -4.47
C GLN A 67 11.70 4.16 -4.28
N VAL A 68 11.39 3.11 -5.04
CA VAL A 68 10.16 2.33 -4.89
C VAL A 68 10.06 1.72 -3.48
N THR A 69 11.16 1.18 -2.96
CA THR A 69 11.21 0.61 -1.61
C THR A 69 10.92 1.65 -0.54
N GLN A 70 11.39 2.89 -0.70
CA GLN A 70 11.13 4.00 0.23
C GLN A 70 9.73 4.61 0.06
N ILE A 71 9.19 4.67 -1.16
CA ILE A 71 7.88 5.24 -1.48
C ILE A 71 6.74 4.32 -1.07
N ARG A 72 6.92 3.00 -1.18
CA ARG A 72 5.93 2.00 -0.82
C ARG A 72 5.24 2.24 0.55
N PRO A 73 5.97 2.35 1.68
CA PRO A 73 5.34 2.59 2.97
C PRO A 73 4.66 3.97 3.05
N ILE A 74 5.12 4.97 2.30
CA ILE A 74 4.49 6.30 2.23
C ILE A 74 3.09 6.18 1.60
N ILE A 75 2.98 5.46 0.48
CA ILE A 75 1.73 5.28 -0.25
C ILE A 75 0.76 4.36 0.50
N GLU A 76 1.26 3.29 1.13
CA GLU A 76 0.45 2.39 1.96
C GLU A 76 -0.16 3.14 3.15
N ASN A 77 0.65 3.90 3.88
CA ASN A 77 0.19 4.71 5.00
C ASN A 77 -0.83 5.77 4.55
N GLN A 78 -0.57 6.43 3.42
CA GLN A 78 -1.53 7.38 2.84
C GLN A 78 -2.87 6.70 2.51
N ALA A 79 -2.85 5.52 1.89
CA ALA A 79 -4.07 4.79 1.52
C ALA A 79 -4.87 4.37 2.76
N GLU A 80 -4.20 3.91 3.81
CA GLU A 80 -4.81 3.56 5.08
C GLU A 80 -5.44 4.77 5.76
N GLN A 81 -4.71 5.87 5.88
CA GLN A 81 -5.22 7.11 6.48
C GLN A 81 -6.41 7.66 5.67
N GLN A 82 -6.36 7.61 4.34
CA GLN A 82 -7.52 7.97 3.51
C GLN A 82 -8.74 7.13 3.85
N LYS A 83 -8.58 5.81 3.96
CA LYS A 83 -9.66 4.89 4.34
C LYS A 83 -10.25 5.28 5.71
N GLN A 84 -9.40 5.50 6.71
CA GLN A 84 -9.84 5.93 8.05
C GLN A 84 -10.60 7.26 8.02
N LEU A 85 -10.15 8.24 7.23
CA LEU A 85 -10.86 9.51 7.04
C LEU A 85 -12.24 9.32 6.40
N PHE A 86 -12.35 8.43 5.40
CA PHE A 86 -13.63 8.11 4.77
C PHE A 86 -14.57 7.38 5.72
N GLU A 87 -14.07 6.46 6.53
CA GLU A 87 -14.86 5.75 7.55
C GLU A 87 -15.34 6.71 8.64
N LYS A 88 -14.45 7.60 9.11
CA LYS A 88 -14.75 8.59 10.15
C LYS A 88 -15.82 9.59 9.69
N TYR A 89 -15.67 10.16 8.50
CA TYR A 89 -16.47 11.32 8.07
C TYR A 89 -17.48 11.05 6.95
N GLY A 90 -17.41 9.90 6.27
CA GLY A 90 -18.13 9.64 5.02
C GLY A 90 -19.64 9.65 5.14
N SER A 91 -20.19 9.36 6.32
CA SER A 91 -21.63 9.35 6.62
C SER A 91 -22.15 10.65 7.25
N GLN A 92 -21.28 11.59 7.64
CA GLN A 92 -21.64 12.78 8.43
C GLN A 92 -22.10 13.99 7.60
N GLY A 93 -22.69 13.76 6.42
CA GLY A 93 -23.30 14.84 5.62
C GLY A 93 -22.33 15.93 5.15
N ARG A 94 -22.73 17.21 5.26
CA ARG A 94 -21.93 18.36 4.78
C ARG A 94 -20.75 18.68 5.69
N GLU A 95 -20.96 18.65 7.00
CA GLU A 95 -19.93 18.95 8.00
C GLU A 95 -18.80 17.90 7.95
N GLY A 96 -19.16 16.61 7.89
CA GLY A 96 -18.19 15.54 7.67
C GLY A 96 -17.36 15.73 6.41
N LYS A 97 -17.99 16.13 5.30
CA LYS A 97 -17.27 16.42 4.06
C LYS A 97 -16.28 17.58 4.22
N GLN A 98 -16.61 18.60 5.00
CA GLN A 98 -15.70 19.72 5.25
C GLN A 98 -14.53 19.30 6.14
N ALA A 99 -14.79 18.57 7.23
CA ALA A 99 -13.76 18.02 8.11
C ALA A 99 -12.81 17.08 7.35
N MET A 100 -13.39 16.13 6.59
CA MET A 100 -12.64 15.21 5.74
C MET A 100 -11.78 15.96 4.72
N ARG A 101 -12.28 17.04 4.10
CA ARG A 101 -11.49 17.85 3.16
C ARG A 101 -10.28 18.50 3.84
N SER A 102 -10.46 19.00 5.07
CA SER A 102 -9.38 19.60 5.84
C SER A 102 -8.30 18.56 6.16
N GLU A 103 -8.67 17.42 6.75
CA GLU A 103 -7.71 16.36 7.11
C GLU A 103 -7.06 15.73 5.87
N MET A 104 -7.81 15.58 4.77
CA MET A 104 -7.27 15.13 3.50
C MET A 104 -6.25 16.11 2.92
N LYS A 105 -6.39 17.42 3.16
CA LYS A 105 -5.41 18.43 2.74
C LYS A 105 -4.12 18.24 3.53
N THR A 106 -4.21 18.09 4.86
CA THR A 106 -3.05 17.82 5.72
C THR A 106 -2.32 16.55 5.30
N LEU A 107 -3.06 15.45 5.15
CA LEU A 107 -2.52 14.17 4.68
C LEU A 107 -1.77 14.30 3.34
N ARG A 108 -2.34 15.08 2.41
CA ARG A 108 -1.69 15.33 1.11
C ARG A 108 -0.40 16.14 1.23
N THR A 109 -0.35 17.10 2.14
CA THR A 109 0.86 17.89 2.40
C THR A 109 1.95 17.05 3.04
N GLU A 110 1.60 16.23 4.04
CA GLU A 110 2.53 15.30 4.68
C GLU A 110 3.08 14.28 3.68
N THR A 111 2.20 13.67 2.87
CA THR A 111 2.62 12.75 1.80
C THR A 111 3.57 13.46 0.83
N HIS A 112 3.24 14.69 0.40
CA HIS A 112 4.08 15.45 -0.53
C HIS A 112 5.48 15.73 0.06
N SER A 113 5.57 16.13 1.32
CA SER A 113 6.86 16.32 2.00
C SER A 113 7.67 15.02 2.08
N LYS A 114 7.03 13.89 2.38
CA LYS A 114 7.72 12.59 2.40
C LYS A 114 8.19 12.17 1.01
N MET A 115 7.41 12.43 -0.04
CA MET A 115 7.81 12.16 -1.43
C MET A 115 8.99 13.04 -1.86
N ALA A 116 9.01 14.31 -1.47
CA ALA A 116 10.10 15.24 -1.80
C ALA A 116 11.46 14.86 -1.18
N ALA A 117 11.47 14.05 -0.12
CA ALA A 117 12.69 13.54 0.48
C ALA A 117 13.31 12.35 -0.31
N VAL A 118 12.53 11.70 -1.17
CA VAL A 118 12.93 10.49 -1.92
C VAL A 118 13.09 10.76 -3.43
N LEU A 119 12.26 11.66 -3.96
CA LEU A 119 12.25 12.02 -5.37
C LEU A 119 13.26 13.13 -5.67
N THR A 120 13.83 13.11 -6.88
CA THR A 120 14.61 14.26 -7.38
C THR A 120 13.68 15.44 -7.70
N GLU A 121 14.26 16.63 -7.87
CA GLU A 121 13.50 17.85 -8.22
C GLU A 121 12.68 17.66 -9.51
N GLU A 122 13.29 17.10 -10.57
CA GLU A 122 12.61 16.81 -11.83
C GLU A 122 11.47 15.79 -11.68
N GLN A 123 11.67 14.76 -10.84
CA GLN A 123 10.64 13.77 -10.55
C GLN A 123 9.49 14.38 -9.72
N MET A 124 9.79 15.30 -8.81
CA MET A 124 8.79 16.02 -8.02
C MET A 124 7.93 16.92 -8.90
N GLU A 125 8.53 17.65 -9.86
CA GLU A 125 7.77 18.47 -10.81
C GLU A 125 6.79 17.62 -11.63
N LYS A 126 7.27 16.47 -12.15
CA LYS A 126 6.40 15.50 -12.84
C LYS A 126 5.31 14.96 -11.92
N TYR A 127 5.64 14.61 -10.67
CA TYR A 127 4.67 14.13 -9.70
C TYR A 127 3.56 15.17 -9.46
N GLU A 128 3.89 16.45 -9.34
CA GLU A 128 2.91 17.52 -9.18
C GLU A 128 1.99 17.68 -10.40
N SER A 129 2.52 17.49 -11.60
CA SER A 129 1.73 17.51 -12.84
C SER A 129 0.69 16.38 -12.91
N LEU A 130 0.99 15.22 -12.30
CA LEU A 130 0.09 14.06 -12.24
C LEU A 130 -1.03 14.22 -11.19
N ARG A 131 -0.88 15.16 -10.25
CA ARG A 131 -1.89 15.37 -9.21
C ARG A 131 -3.13 16.02 -9.84
N PRO A 132 -4.35 15.52 -9.52
CA PRO A 132 -5.55 16.16 -9.99
C PRO A 132 -5.61 17.59 -9.44
N LYS A 133 -5.52 18.59 -10.34
CA LYS A 133 -5.71 20.00 -10.00
C LYS A 133 -7.10 20.14 -9.40
N SER A 134 -7.15 20.28 -8.08
CA SER A 134 -8.38 20.38 -7.31
C SER A 134 -9.00 21.75 -7.56
N GLY A 135 -9.69 21.92 -8.69
CA GLY A 135 -10.40 23.16 -9.00
C GLY A 135 -10.26 23.67 -10.43
N ARG A 136 -10.69 22.91 -11.43
CA ARG A 136 -11.27 23.48 -12.65
C ARG A 136 -12.06 22.38 -13.36
N ASN A 137 -13.29 22.69 -13.74
CA ASN A 137 -14.22 21.83 -14.50
C ASN A 137 -15.12 20.85 -13.71
N LYS A 138 -16.09 21.40 -12.95
CA LYS A 138 -17.50 20.93 -12.93
C LYS A 138 -18.44 22.10 -12.63
N GLN A 139 -18.40 23.12 -13.47
CA GLN A 139 -19.52 24.02 -13.70
C GLN A 139 -19.86 23.83 -15.18
N GLY A 140 -20.95 23.11 -15.47
CA GLY A 140 -21.34 22.74 -16.83
C GLY A 140 -21.61 21.25 -16.97
N GLY A 141 -22.86 20.83 -16.76
CA GLY A 141 -23.27 19.43 -16.91
C GLY A 141 -24.41 18.99 -16.01
N ARG A 142 -25.36 19.88 -15.69
CA ARG A 142 -26.69 19.49 -15.22
C ARG A 142 -27.71 20.41 -15.89
N GLY A 143 -27.70 20.37 -17.22
CA GLY A 143 -28.74 20.96 -18.06
C GLY A 143 -29.98 20.07 -18.04
N LYS A 144 -31.12 20.71 -17.77
CA LYS A 144 -32.49 20.37 -18.20
C LYS A 144 -32.89 18.89 -18.23
N PHE A 145 -33.67 18.49 -17.24
CA PHE A 145 -34.85 17.66 -17.48
C PHE A 145 -36.07 18.48 -17.07
N SER A 146 -36.40 19.46 -17.91
CA SER A 146 -37.76 19.95 -18.03
C SER A 146 -38.45 18.99 -19.00
N ASN A 147 -39.22 18.04 -18.48
CA ASN A 147 -40.34 17.53 -19.25
C ASN A 147 -41.60 17.93 -18.48
N GLN A 148 -42.20 18.95 -19.05
CA GLN A 148 -43.57 19.37 -18.87
C GLN A 148 -44.41 18.37 -19.66
N ASP A 149 -45.37 17.74 -18.97
CA ASP A 149 -46.69 17.33 -19.44
C ASP A 149 -47.48 16.85 -18.21
#